data_AF-A0A2X3ERH3-F1
#
_entry.id   AF-A0A2X3ERH3-F1
#
_cell.length_a   1.000
_cell.length_b   1.000
_cell.length_c   1.000
_cell.angle_alpha   90.00
_cell.angle_beta   90.00
_cell.angle_gamma   90.00
#
_symmetry.space_group_name_H-M   'P 1'
#
loop_
_entity.id
_entity.type
_entity.pdbx_description
1 polymer ?
#
loop_
_entity_poly.entity_id
_entity_poly.type
_entity_poly.pdbx_seq_one_letter_code
_entity_poly.pdbx_strand_id
1 'polypeptide(L)'
;MNFITPIFLPPPPPYWPAVNRRDGKTLQQWQGGWQSGSAFASYLHVHFAQRPTMLKPLVAGSKEGAMTLLAWCVAWILDVVIGDPPHWPHPVRWIGRLIAVSQRVVRRICHSDRALRIGGGVMWLVVIGLTWGVAWGVLALAHGIHPWLGWLVEVWMIFTALAGRCLAQSAMAVARPLQAGDLAESRHKLSWIVGRDTSQLQPAQINRAVVETVAENTVDGIIAPLFFLLLGGAPLAMAYKAVNTLDSMVGYKHEKYRAIGMVSARLDDVANFLPARLSWLLLSLAAVLCREDGARALRTGWRDRYQHSSPNCAWPEATVAGALGIRLGGPNDYFGQRVEKPWIGRRRPRHRGGRYFPNHSINVGGVKPGAGAVYRRALLAGRRGLRRT
;
A
#
# COMPACT_ATOMS: atom_id res chain seq x y z
N MET A 1 -2.02 -9.06 -55.78
CA MET A 1 -3.42 -8.63 -55.84
C MET A 1 -3.89 -8.33 -54.43
N ASN A 2 -4.02 -7.02 -54.14
CA ASN A 2 -4.46 -6.48 -52.86
C ASN A 2 -5.97 -6.61 -52.73
N PHE A 3 -6.45 -7.13 -51.59
CA PHE A 3 -7.81 -6.87 -51.10
C PHE A 3 -7.69 -6.27 -49.71
N ILE A 4 -7.59 -4.94 -49.67
CA ILE A 4 -7.83 -4.13 -48.48
C ILE A 4 -9.27 -3.63 -48.63
N THR A 5 -10.17 -4.16 -47.82
CA THR A 5 -11.50 -3.61 -47.61
C THR A 5 -11.35 -2.33 -46.76
N PRO A 6 -11.88 -1.17 -47.19
CA PRO A 6 -11.85 0.04 -46.37
C PRO A 6 -12.88 -0.09 -45.25
N ILE A 7 -12.40 -0.08 -44.00
CA ILE A 7 -13.27 0.10 -42.83
C ILE A 7 -13.75 1.56 -42.87
N PHE A 8 -15.06 1.75 -43.11
CA PHE A 8 -15.75 3.01 -42.89
C PHE A 8 -15.53 3.46 -41.45
N LEU A 9 -14.76 4.53 -41.25
CA LEU A 9 -14.75 5.28 -40.00
C LEU A 9 -16.05 6.12 -39.94
N PRO A 10 -16.88 6.02 -38.89
CA PRO A 10 -17.98 6.94 -38.71
C PRO A 10 -17.44 8.38 -38.53
N PRO A 11 -18.15 9.42 -38.96
CA PRO A 11 -17.76 10.80 -38.68
C PRO A 11 -17.71 11.03 -37.16
N PRO A 12 -16.76 11.85 -36.66
CA PRO A 12 -16.69 12.16 -35.24
C PRO A 12 -18.03 12.78 -34.77
N PRO A 13 -18.49 12.47 -33.55
CA PRO A 13 -19.74 13.04 -33.04
C PRO A 13 -19.62 14.57 -32.98
N PRO A 14 -20.72 15.31 -33.19
CA PRO A 14 -20.71 16.77 -33.12
C PRO A 14 -20.29 17.21 -31.71
N TYR A 15 -19.24 18.03 -31.65
CA TYR A 15 -18.75 18.63 -30.42
C TYR A 15 -19.81 19.58 -29.86
N TRP A 16 -20.34 19.29 -28.67
CA TRP A 16 -21.21 20.23 -27.96
C TRP A 16 -20.35 21.31 -27.31
N PRO A 17 -20.48 22.60 -27.70
CA PRO A 17 -19.73 23.67 -27.05
C PRO A 17 -20.22 23.83 -25.60
N ALA A 18 -19.30 23.73 -24.64
CA ALA A 18 -19.58 24.02 -23.24
C ALA A 18 -19.41 25.52 -22.98
N VAL A 19 -20.46 26.15 -22.45
CA VAL A 19 -20.51 27.59 -22.17
C VAL A 19 -20.78 27.77 -20.68
N ASN A 20 -19.91 28.52 -19.99
CA ASN A 20 -20.17 28.90 -18.60
C ASN A 20 -20.95 30.21 -18.56
N ARG A 21 -22.17 30.18 -18.00
CA ARG A 21 -23.04 31.35 -17.82
C ARG A 21 -23.33 31.60 -16.34
N ARG A 22 -23.29 32.87 -15.94
CA ARG A 22 -23.77 33.34 -14.64
C ARG A 22 -24.58 34.62 -14.87
N ASP A 23 -25.76 34.69 -14.25
CA ASP A 23 -26.69 35.83 -14.34
C ASP A 23 -26.98 36.25 -15.79
N GLY A 24 -27.24 35.27 -16.66
CA GLY A 24 -27.58 35.49 -18.08
C GLY A 24 -26.42 35.91 -18.99
N LYS A 25 -25.22 36.18 -18.45
CA LYS A 25 -24.03 36.53 -19.24
C LYS A 25 -23.07 35.35 -19.39
N THR A 26 -22.57 35.14 -20.61
CA THR A 26 -21.53 34.15 -20.91
C THR A 26 -20.18 34.67 -20.44
N LEU A 27 -19.57 33.97 -19.47
CA LEU A 27 -18.28 34.35 -18.89
C LEU A 27 -17.10 33.74 -19.66
N GLN A 28 -17.27 32.51 -20.18
CA GLN A 28 -16.25 31.81 -20.96
C GLN A 28 -16.91 30.79 -21.90
N GLN A 29 -16.33 30.65 -23.09
CA GLN A 29 -16.71 29.66 -24.10
C GLN A 29 -15.46 28.90 -24.54
N TRP A 30 -15.51 27.58 -24.48
CA TRP A 30 -14.41 26.71 -24.87
C TRP A 30 -14.72 26.08 -26.23
N GLN A 31 -13.80 26.21 -27.18
CA GLN A 31 -13.82 25.44 -28.43
C GLN A 31 -12.74 24.36 -28.36
N GLY A 32 -13.14 23.08 -28.44
CA GLY A 32 -12.25 21.92 -28.38
C GLY A 32 -12.19 21.28 -26.98
N GLY A 33 -13.17 20.45 -26.66
CA GLY A 33 -13.17 19.70 -25.40
C GLY A 33 -12.71 18.27 -25.60
N TRP A 34 -11.44 17.97 -25.26
CA TRP A 34 -10.91 16.71 -24.72
C TRP A 34 -9.40 16.94 -24.49
N GLN A 35 -9.04 17.57 -23.37
CA GLN A 35 -7.65 17.54 -22.91
C GLN A 35 -7.43 16.29 -22.06
N SER A 36 -6.48 15.48 -22.51
CA SER A 36 -5.96 14.28 -21.87
C SER A 36 -5.38 14.61 -20.49
N GLY A 37 -6.08 14.16 -19.43
CA GLY A 37 -5.65 14.42 -18.06
C GLY A 37 -6.40 13.53 -17.07
N SER A 38 -6.09 12.24 -17.09
CA SER A 38 -6.65 11.16 -16.25
C SER A 38 -8.07 10.71 -16.62
N ALA A 39 -8.14 9.68 -17.47
CA ALA A 39 -9.33 8.83 -17.61
C ALA A 39 -9.86 8.34 -16.24
N PHE A 40 -8.98 8.29 -15.22
CA PHE A 40 -9.33 7.95 -13.84
C PHE A 40 -10.12 9.05 -13.11
N ALA A 41 -9.82 10.34 -13.27
CA ALA A 41 -10.62 11.40 -12.63
C ALA A 41 -11.99 11.54 -13.30
N SER A 42 -12.05 11.37 -14.63
CA SER A 42 -13.33 11.32 -15.35
C SER A 42 -14.12 10.05 -14.99
N TYR A 43 -13.46 8.90 -14.80
CA TYR A 43 -14.10 7.71 -14.26
C TYR A 43 -14.59 7.92 -12.83
N LEU A 44 -13.81 8.50 -11.93
CA LEU A 44 -14.26 8.81 -10.57
C LEU A 44 -15.42 9.79 -10.58
N HIS A 45 -15.37 10.86 -11.38
CA HIS A 45 -16.43 11.86 -11.44
C HIS A 45 -17.72 11.26 -12.02
N VAL A 46 -17.64 10.50 -13.11
CA VAL A 46 -18.78 9.80 -13.70
C VAL A 46 -19.29 8.70 -12.76
N HIS A 47 -18.41 7.93 -12.12
CA HIS A 47 -18.79 6.82 -11.26
C HIS A 47 -19.38 7.28 -9.92
N PHE A 48 -18.85 8.36 -9.32
CA PHE A 48 -19.41 8.95 -8.11
C PHE A 48 -20.66 9.81 -8.38
N ALA A 49 -20.73 10.51 -9.52
CA ALA A 49 -21.93 11.27 -9.88
C ALA A 49 -23.09 10.35 -10.29
N GLN A 50 -22.82 9.18 -10.89
CA GLN A 50 -23.84 8.22 -11.30
C GLN A 50 -24.19 7.17 -10.24
N ARG A 51 -23.42 7.04 -9.15
CA ARG A 51 -23.73 6.16 -8.00
C ARG A 51 -23.70 6.92 -6.67
N PRO A 52 -24.69 7.78 -6.37
CA PRO A 52 -24.82 8.44 -5.07
C PRO A 52 -24.97 7.45 -3.90
N THR A 53 -25.23 6.17 -4.18
CA THR A 53 -25.29 5.08 -3.19
C THR A 53 -23.92 4.69 -2.62
N MET A 54 -22.79 4.95 -3.29
CA MET A 54 -21.45 4.66 -2.74
C MET A 54 -21.08 5.59 -1.58
N LEU A 55 -21.65 6.80 -1.55
CA LEU A 55 -21.46 7.74 -0.44
C LEU A 55 -22.59 7.63 0.60
N LYS A 56 -23.65 6.86 0.36
CA LYS A 56 -24.72 6.66 1.35
C LYS A 56 -24.23 6.13 2.71
N PRO A 57 -23.24 5.21 2.80
CA PRO A 57 -22.70 4.79 4.10
C PRO A 57 -22.01 5.93 4.86
N LEU A 58 -21.48 6.94 4.14
CA LEU A 58 -20.77 8.09 4.71
C LEU A 58 -21.68 9.31 4.92
N VAL A 59 -22.83 9.37 4.25
CA VAL A 59 -23.69 10.57 4.17
C VAL A 59 -25.10 10.38 4.74
N ALA A 60 -25.50 9.20 5.23
CA ALA A 60 -26.82 9.07 5.84
C ALA A 60 -26.82 8.18 7.09
N GLY A 61 -27.51 8.66 8.14
CA GLY A 61 -27.87 7.89 9.35
C GLY A 61 -28.87 6.76 9.08
N SER A 62 -28.64 5.95 8.04
CA SER A 62 -29.36 4.71 7.78
C SER A 62 -28.72 3.56 8.56
N LYS A 63 -29.55 2.60 8.99
CA LYS A 63 -29.08 1.40 9.71
C LYS A 63 -28.04 0.62 8.90
N GLU A 64 -28.14 0.62 7.57
CA GLU A 64 -27.20 -0.05 6.68
C GLU A 64 -25.80 0.58 6.71
N GLY A 65 -25.70 1.92 6.65
CA GLY A 65 -24.42 2.62 6.75
C GLY A 65 -23.73 2.37 8.10
N ALA A 66 -24.50 2.34 9.18
CA ALA A 66 -24.00 2.00 10.51
C ALA A 66 -23.43 0.57 10.58
N MET A 67 -24.10 -0.41 9.95
CA MET A 67 -23.63 -1.80 9.91
C MET A 67 -22.34 -1.97 9.10
N THR A 68 -22.18 -1.25 7.99
CA THR A 68 -20.94 -1.25 7.20
C THR A 68 -19.78 -0.64 7.98
N LEU A 69 -19.97 0.52 8.62
CA LEU A 69 -18.93 1.13 9.46
C LEU A 69 -18.57 0.23 10.64
N LEU A 70 -19.57 -0.43 11.25
CA LEU A 70 -19.35 -1.41 12.30
C LEU A 70 -18.50 -2.57 11.79
N ALA A 71 -18.76 -3.09 10.58
CA ALA A 71 -17.94 -4.16 9.99
C ALA A 71 -16.47 -3.75 9.88
N TRP A 72 -16.21 -2.52 9.44
CA TRP A 72 -14.84 -2.00 9.26
C TRP A 72 -14.14 -1.84 10.61
N CYS A 73 -14.82 -1.29 11.62
CA CYS A 73 -14.30 -1.17 12.97
C CYS A 73 -14.00 -2.54 13.58
N VAL A 74 -14.92 -3.50 13.46
CA VAL A 74 -14.73 -4.86 13.99
C VAL A 74 -13.55 -5.53 13.29
N ALA A 75 -13.49 -5.48 11.96
CA ALA A 75 -12.39 -6.07 11.19
C ALA A 75 -11.02 -5.49 11.58
N TRP A 76 -10.94 -4.17 11.78
CA TRP A 76 -9.72 -3.52 12.25
C TRP A 76 -9.34 -3.92 13.68
N ILE A 77 -10.31 -4.03 14.59
CA ILE A 77 -10.07 -4.54 15.95
C ILE A 77 -9.55 -5.98 15.90
N LEU A 78 -10.14 -6.82 15.06
CA LEU A 78 -9.69 -8.20 14.86
C LEU A 78 -8.24 -8.26 14.35
N ASP A 79 -7.85 -7.43 13.37
CA ASP A 79 -6.46 -7.34 12.91
C ASP A 79 -5.53 -6.95 14.08
N VAL A 80 -5.87 -5.88 14.82
CA VAL A 80 -5.02 -5.40 15.93
C VAL A 80 -4.84 -6.43 17.05
N VAL A 81 -5.90 -7.20 17.37
CA VAL A 81 -5.93 -8.16 18.48
C VAL A 81 -5.36 -9.52 18.06
N ILE A 82 -5.86 -10.09 16.97
CA ILE A 82 -5.54 -11.45 16.51
C ILE A 82 -4.34 -11.43 15.56
N GLY A 83 -4.31 -10.48 14.62
CA GLY A 83 -3.40 -10.49 13.47
C GLY A 83 -3.68 -11.68 12.57
N ASP A 84 -2.61 -12.28 12.00
CA ASP A 84 -2.71 -13.41 11.07
C ASP A 84 -2.10 -14.69 11.65
N PRO A 85 -2.90 -15.58 12.26
CA PRO A 85 -2.40 -16.85 12.79
C PRO A 85 -1.81 -17.73 11.67
N PRO A 86 -0.61 -18.32 11.85
CA PRO A 86 0.08 -19.07 10.80
C PRO A 86 -0.66 -20.28 10.22
N HIS A 87 -1.71 -20.79 10.86
CA HIS A 87 -2.43 -21.98 10.40
C HIS A 87 -3.85 -21.68 9.92
N TRP A 88 -4.28 -20.43 9.95
CA TRP A 88 -5.64 -20.08 9.54
C TRP A 88 -5.79 -20.06 8.01
N PRO A 89 -6.99 -20.40 7.51
CA PRO A 89 -7.33 -20.19 6.10
C PRO A 89 -7.26 -18.69 5.82
N HIS A 90 -6.33 -18.30 4.94
CA HIS A 90 -6.08 -16.89 4.63
C HIS A 90 -6.16 -16.67 3.13
N PRO A 91 -7.05 -15.79 2.63
CA PRO A 91 -7.23 -15.52 1.20
C PRO A 91 -5.94 -15.21 0.46
N VAL A 92 -5.04 -14.43 1.05
CA VAL A 92 -3.72 -14.11 0.46
C VAL A 92 -2.90 -15.37 0.15
N ARG A 93 -3.00 -16.44 0.95
CA ARG A 93 -2.32 -17.71 0.65
C ARG A 93 -2.94 -18.44 -0.53
N TRP A 94 -4.26 -18.37 -0.68
CA TRP A 94 -4.95 -18.95 -1.83
C TRP A 94 -4.63 -18.17 -3.11
N ILE A 95 -4.58 -16.84 -3.02
CA ILE A 95 -4.10 -15.95 -4.09
C ILE A 95 -2.65 -16.32 -4.45
N GLY A 96 -1.77 -16.49 -3.47
CA GLY A 96 -0.37 -16.91 -3.71
C GLY A 96 -0.25 -18.26 -4.40
N ARG A 97 -1.09 -19.24 -4.02
CA ARG A 97 -1.16 -20.54 -4.73
C ARG A 97 -1.65 -20.38 -6.16
N LEU A 98 -2.68 -19.56 -6.39
CA LEU A 98 -3.18 -19.24 -7.73
C LEU A 98 -2.07 -18.63 -8.59
N ILE A 99 -1.34 -17.64 -8.05
CA ILE A 99 -0.19 -17.01 -8.71
C ILE A 99 0.87 -18.06 -9.06
N ALA A 100 1.23 -18.94 -8.12
CA ALA A 100 2.25 -19.97 -8.35
C ALA A 100 1.80 -21.01 -9.41
N VAL A 101 0.52 -21.32 -9.50
CA VAL A 101 -0.03 -22.18 -10.57
C VAL A 101 0.00 -21.44 -11.91
N SER A 102 -0.56 -20.23 -11.98
CA SER A 102 -0.58 -19.43 -13.21
C SER A 102 0.82 -19.14 -13.73
N GLN A 103 1.78 -18.84 -12.85
CA GLN A 103 3.17 -18.62 -13.21
C GLN A 103 3.81 -19.87 -13.84
N ARG A 104 3.55 -21.06 -13.28
CA ARG A 104 4.05 -22.33 -13.84
C ARG A 104 3.46 -22.59 -15.22
N VAL A 105 2.18 -22.30 -15.43
CA VAL A 105 1.52 -22.43 -16.74
C VAL A 105 2.12 -21.48 -17.76
N VAL A 106 2.23 -20.19 -17.41
CA VAL A 106 2.82 -19.18 -18.31
C VAL A 106 4.25 -19.55 -18.68
N ARG A 107 5.08 -19.97 -17.72
CA ARG A 107 6.48 -20.36 -18.00
C ARG A 107 6.61 -21.64 -18.83
N ARG A 108 5.60 -22.51 -18.81
CA ARG A 108 5.57 -23.73 -19.62
C ARG A 108 5.19 -23.45 -21.08
N ILE A 109 4.34 -22.45 -21.33
CA ILE A 109 3.82 -22.12 -22.66
C ILE A 109 4.64 -21.02 -23.35
N CYS A 110 5.13 -20.05 -22.57
CA CYS A 110 5.80 -18.86 -23.09
C CYS A 110 7.32 -18.98 -22.94
N HIS A 111 8.03 -19.13 -24.05
CA HIS A 111 9.49 -19.26 -24.07
C HIS A 111 10.23 -17.99 -24.53
N SER A 112 9.56 -17.05 -25.22
CA SER A 112 10.15 -15.77 -25.64
C SER A 112 9.85 -14.66 -24.63
N ASP A 113 10.71 -13.63 -24.58
CA ASP A 113 10.53 -12.47 -23.68
C ASP A 113 9.19 -11.76 -23.94
N ARG A 114 8.81 -11.60 -25.22
CA ARG A 114 7.50 -11.03 -25.60
C ARG A 114 6.33 -11.90 -25.14
N ALA A 115 6.43 -13.22 -25.32
CA ALA A 115 5.39 -14.13 -24.86
C ALA A 115 5.28 -14.13 -23.32
N LEU A 116 6.40 -14.05 -22.61
CA LEU A 116 6.40 -13.95 -21.14
C LEU A 116 5.77 -12.65 -20.64
N ARG A 117 5.97 -11.52 -21.32
CA ARG A 117 5.30 -10.24 -20.99
C ARG A 117 3.79 -10.33 -21.19
N ILE A 118 3.34 -10.88 -22.32
CA ILE A 118 1.91 -11.08 -22.60
C ILE A 118 1.31 -12.07 -21.59
N GLY A 119 1.98 -13.20 -21.36
CA GLY A 119 1.57 -14.20 -20.39
C GLY A 119 1.53 -13.65 -18.96
N GLY A 120 2.45 -12.76 -18.59
CA GLY A 120 2.42 -12.01 -17.33
C GLY A 120 1.19 -11.10 -17.21
N GLY A 121 0.82 -10.41 -18.30
CA GLY A 121 -0.41 -9.61 -18.35
C GLY A 121 -1.69 -10.46 -18.28
N VAL A 122 -1.73 -11.59 -18.97
CA VAL A 122 -2.85 -12.55 -18.88
C VAL A 122 -2.94 -13.12 -17.46
N MET A 123 -1.82 -13.50 -16.85
CA MET A 123 -1.77 -13.95 -15.46
C MET A 123 -2.31 -12.87 -14.50
N TRP A 124 -1.94 -11.61 -14.70
CA TRP A 124 -2.48 -10.50 -13.93
C TRP A 124 -4.01 -10.45 -14.04
N LEU A 125 -4.55 -10.43 -15.26
CA LEU A 125 -6.00 -10.39 -15.48
C LEU A 125 -6.73 -11.58 -14.83
N VAL A 126 -6.18 -12.78 -14.96
CA VAL A 126 -6.76 -14.00 -14.37
C VAL A 126 -6.74 -13.93 -12.84
N VAL A 127 -5.61 -13.58 -12.24
CA VAL A 127 -5.47 -13.54 -10.77
C VAL A 127 -6.38 -12.48 -10.15
N ILE A 128 -6.35 -11.26 -10.69
CA ILE A 128 -7.15 -10.15 -10.16
C ILE A 128 -8.64 -10.40 -10.43
N GLY A 129 -9.00 -10.78 -11.66
CA GLY A 129 -10.37 -11.03 -12.07
C GLY A 129 -11.01 -12.17 -11.29
N LEU A 130 -10.29 -13.28 -11.10
CA LEU A 130 -10.78 -14.41 -10.30
C LEU A 130 -10.89 -14.05 -8.82
N THR A 131 -9.91 -13.35 -8.26
CA THR A 131 -9.97 -12.93 -6.85
C THR A 131 -11.17 -12.01 -6.60
N TRP A 132 -11.35 -11.00 -7.43
CA TRP A 132 -12.47 -10.07 -7.33
C TRP A 132 -13.82 -10.78 -7.56
N GLY A 133 -13.92 -11.60 -8.60
CA GLY A 133 -15.15 -12.32 -8.93
C GLY A 133 -15.56 -13.32 -7.86
N VAL A 134 -14.61 -14.07 -7.29
CA VAL A 134 -14.87 -14.99 -6.17
C VAL A 134 -15.24 -14.21 -4.91
N ALA A 135 -14.51 -13.15 -4.56
CA ALA A 135 -14.83 -12.35 -3.38
C ALA A 135 -16.23 -11.72 -3.50
N TRP A 136 -16.57 -11.16 -4.66
CA TRP A 136 -17.90 -10.61 -4.92
C TRP A 136 -18.98 -11.70 -4.89
N GLY A 137 -18.76 -12.82 -5.56
CA GLY A 137 -19.73 -13.92 -5.62
C GLY A 137 -20.00 -14.57 -4.27
N VAL A 138 -18.95 -14.79 -3.46
CA VAL A 138 -19.07 -15.32 -2.09
C VAL A 138 -19.84 -14.34 -1.21
N LEU A 139 -19.54 -13.04 -1.30
CA LEU A 139 -20.24 -12.03 -0.52
C LEU A 139 -21.72 -11.91 -0.93
N ALA A 140 -22.00 -11.89 -2.24
CA ALA A 140 -23.35 -11.83 -2.77
C ALA A 140 -24.18 -13.06 -2.37
N LEU A 141 -23.60 -14.26 -2.47
CA LEU A 141 -24.23 -15.51 -2.03
C LEU A 141 -24.51 -15.49 -0.52
N ALA A 142 -23.54 -15.05 0.28
CA ALA A 142 -23.71 -14.95 1.73
C ALA A 142 -24.85 -14.01 2.14
N HIS A 143 -24.98 -12.85 1.48
CA HIS A 143 -26.11 -11.94 1.67
C HIS A 143 -27.44 -12.54 1.17
N GLY A 144 -27.41 -13.31 0.08
CA GLY A 144 -28.58 -14.02 -0.43
C GLY A 144 -29.10 -15.12 0.50
N ILE A 145 -28.20 -15.75 1.26
CA ILE A 145 -28.56 -16.75 2.29
C ILE A 145 -29.10 -16.05 3.55
N HIS A 146 -28.36 -15.09 4.11
CA HIS A 146 -28.77 -14.37 5.31
C HIS A 146 -27.98 -13.05 5.50
N PRO A 147 -28.62 -11.91 5.85
CA PRO A 147 -27.94 -10.62 5.99
C PRO A 147 -26.75 -10.63 6.96
N TRP A 148 -26.90 -11.32 8.09
CA TRP A 148 -25.83 -11.43 9.09
C TRP A 148 -24.67 -12.31 8.62
N LEU A 149 -24.94 -13.32 7.77
CA LEU A 149 -23.88 -14.14 7.18
C LEU A 149 -23.07 -13.29 6.20
N GLY A 150 -23.74 -12.51 5.34
CA GLY A 150 -23.07 -11.54 4.46
C GLY A 150 -22.19 -10.56 5.24
N TRP A 151 -22.72 -9.99 6.34
CA TRP A 151 -21.96 -9.11 7.22
C TRP A 151 -20.73 -9.79 7.84
N LEU A 152 -20.85 -11.03 8.32
CA LEU A 152 -19.71 -11.79 8.88
C LEU A 152 -18.64 -12.08 7.81
N VAL A 153 -19.06 -12.44 6.59
CA VAL A 153 -18.15 -12.65 5.46
C VAL A 153 -17.45 -11.36 5.08
N GLU A 154 -18.16 -10.23 5.05
CA GLU A 154 -17.58 -8.91 4.82
C GLU A 154 -16.51 -8.57 5.87
N VAL A 155 -16.83 -8.72 7.17
CA VAL A 155 -15.88 -8.53 8.28
C VAL A 155 -14.63 -9.38 8.09
N TRP A 156 -14.80 -10.67 7.77
CA TRP A 156 -13.70 -11.59 7.56
C TRP A 156 -12.82 -11.20 6.37
N MET A 157 -13.43 -10.82 5.24
CA MET A 157 -12.68 -10.34 4.06
C MET A 157 -11.87 -9.08 4.39
N ILE A 158 -12.47 -8.10 5.07
CA ILE A 158 -11.77 -6.86 5.46
C ILE A 158 -10.65 -7.17 6.43
N PHE A 159 -10.90 -8.01 7.44
CA PHE A 159 -9.91 -8.42 8.43
C PHE A 159 -8.67 -9.02 7.75
N THR A 160 -8.86 -9.99 6.85
CA THR A 160 -7.76 -10.63 6.11
C THR A 160 -7.13 -9.74 5.02
N ALA A 161 -7.76 -8.64 4.66
CA ALA A 161 -7.19 -7.63 3.78
C ALA A 161 -6.30 -6.63 4.53
N LEU A 162 -6.41 -6.51 5.85
CA LEU A 162 -5.54 -5.67 6.67
C LEU A 162 -4.37 -6.49 7.21
N ALA A 163 -3.21 -5.87 7.34
CA ALA A 163 -1.98 -6.55 7.80
C ALA A 163 -1.24 -5.76 8.89
N GLY A 164 -1.93 -4.94 9.67
CA GLY A 164 -1.30 -4.00 10.60
C GLY A 164 -0.58 -4.70 11.76
N ARG A 165 -1.20 -5.72 12.34
CA ARG A 165 -0.59 -6.48 13.45
C ARG A 165 0.56 -7.37 12.97
N CYS A 166 0.37 -8.03 11.83
CA CYS A 166 1.39 -8.87 11.20
C CYS A 166 2.65 -8.04 10.87
N LEU A 167 2.47 -6.85 10.28
CA LEU A 167 3.57 -5.93 9.97
C LEU A 167 4.36 -5.54 11.24
N ALA A 168 3.66 -5.20 12.33
CA ALA A 168 4.31 -4.85 13.58
C ALA A 168 5.04 -6.02 14.23
N GLN A 169 4.48 -7.23 14.19
CA GLN A 169 5.13 -8.44 14.69
C GLN A 169 6.42 -8.73 13.92
N SER A 170 6.39 -8.64 12.59
CA SER A 170 7.54 -8.83 11.73
C SER A 170 8.66 -7.82 12.00
N ALA A 171 8.31 -6.54 12.17
CA ALA A 171 9.29 -5.51 12.55
C ALA A 171 9.91 -5.79 13.94
N MET A 172 9.10 -6.21 14.91
CA MET A 172 9.58 -6.54 16.26
C MET A 172 10.41 -7.82 16.31
N ALA A 173 10.17 -8.78 15.40
CA ALA A 173 10.97 -9.99 15.25
C ALA A 173 12.42 -9.68 14.84
N VAL A 174 12.64 -8.58 14.09
CA VAL A 174 13.99 -8.08 13.78
C VAL A 174 14.56 -7.24 14.92
N ALA A 175 13.74 -6.37 15.51
CA ALA A 175 14.20 -5.40 16.50
C ALA A 175 14.58 -6.02 17.86
N ARG A 176 13.90 -7.09 18.29
CA ARG A 176 14.17 -7.74 19.59
C ARG A 176 15.56 -8.40 19.64
N PRO A 177 15.95 -9.28 18.68
CA PRO A 177 17.31 -9.82 18.63
C PRO A 177 18.38 -8.72 18.55
N LEU A 178 18.13 -7.67 17.75
CA LEU A 178 19.05 -6.55 17.62
C LEU A 178 19.28 -5.81 18.94
N GLN A 179 18.22 -5.63 19.75
CA GLN A 179 18.32 -5.03 21.08
C GLN A 179 19.04 -5.93 22.09
N ALA A 180 18.96 -7.25 21.90
CA ALA A 180 19.66 -8.24 22.70
C ALA A 180 21.13 -8.45 22.28
N GLY A 181 21.59 -7.78 21.21
CA GLY A 181 22.95 -7.93 20.67
C GLY A 181 23.12 -9.12 19.72
N ASP A 182 22.04 -9.86 19.42
CA ASP A 182 22.06 -10.96 18.46
C ASP A 182 21.88 -10.43 17.03
N LEU A 183 23.01 -10.09 16.43
CA LEU A 183 23.06 -9.55 15.08
C LEU A 183 22.75 -10.60 14.01
N ALA A 184 23.12 -11.86 14.24
CA ALA A 184 22.91 -12.94 13.29
C ALA A 184 21.42 -13.23 13.12
N GLU A 185 20.70 -13.41 14.23
CA GLU A 185 19.25 -13.64 14.20
C GLU A 185 18.52 -12.40 13.67
N SER A 186 18.96 -11.19 14.00
CA SER A 186 18.37 -9.97 13.44
C SER A 186 18.49 -9.90 11.92
N ARG A 187 19.66 -10.24 11.35
CA ARG A 187 19.87 -10.30 9.88
C ARG A 187 19.03 -11.38 9.23
N HIS A 188 18.92 -12.53 9.88
CA HIS A 188 18.09 -13.65 9.42
C HIS A 188 16.60 -13.28 9.40
N LYS A 189 16.06 -12.69 10.46
CA LYS A 189 14.66 -12.21 10.46
C LYS A 189 14.43 -11.06 9.49
N LEU A 190 15.42 -10.19 9.29
CA LEU A 190 15.31 -9.10 8.33
C LEU A 190 15.19 -9.62 6.89
N SER A 191 15.87 -10.71 6.54
CA SER A 191 15.85 -11.26 5.17
C SER A 191 14.45 -11.74 4.75
N TRP A 192 13.57 -12.03 5.71
CA TRP A 192 12.19 -12.43 5.44
C TRP A 192 11.30 -11.27 4.99
N ILE A 193 11.71 -10.03 5.25
CA ILE A 193 10.89 -8.82 5.01
C ILE A 193 11.56 -7.80 4.08
N VAL A 194 12.80 -8.07 3.61
CA VAL A 194 13.48 -7.21 2.64
C VAL A 194 13.98 -8.03 1.45
N GLY A 195 13.93 -7.44 0.25
CA GLY A 195 14.48 -8.04 -0.97
C GLY A 195 15.98 -7.77 -1.21
N ARG A 196 16.75 -7.39 -0.17
CA ARG A 196 18.21 -7.10 -0.28
C ARG A 196 19.02 -8.08 0.57
N ASP A 197 20.31 -8.20 0.26
CA ASP A 197 21.22 -9.00 1.08
C ASP A 197 21.34 -8.39 2.48
N THR A 198 21.12 -9.21 3.51
CA THR A 198 21.17 -8.82 4.92
C THR A 198 22.43 -9.30 5.63
N SER A 199 23.22 -10.18 5.01
CA SER A 199 24.31 -10.92 5.64
C SER A 199 25.39 -10.03 6.27
N GLN A 200 25.68 -8.89 5.65
CA GLN A 200 26.72 -7.94 6.09
C GLN A 200 26.17 -6.66 6.74
N LEU A 201 24.86 -6.54 6.92
CA LEU A 201 24.26 -5.30 7.42
C LEU A 201 24.64 -5.01 8.86
N GLN A 202 25.08 -3.79 9.12
CA GLN A 202 25.37 -3.27 10.45
C GLN A 202 24.09 -2.83 11.18
N PRO A 203 24.08 -2.73 12.52
CA PRO A 203 22.90 -2.38 13.30
C PRO A 203 22.13 -1.14 12.81
N ALA A 204 22.83 -0.10 12.35
CA ALA A 204 22.20 1.10 11.80
C ALA A 204 21.50 0.83 10.46
N GLN A 205 22.09 0.00 9.60
CA GLN A 205 21.50 -0.39 8.31
C GLN A 205 20.30 -1.32 8.51
N ILE A 206 20.34 -2.21 9.51
CA ILE A 206 19.21 -3.06 9.90
C ILE A 206 18.03 -2.20 10.38
N ASN A 207 18.27 -1.26 11.30
CA ASN A 207 17.22 -0.36 11.77
C ASN A 207 16.63 0.49 10.64
N ARG A 208 17.49 1.03 9.77
CA ARG A 208 17.06 1.76 8.58
C ARG A 208 16.16 0.87 7.71
N ALA A 209 16.59 -0.36 7.46
CA ALA A 209 15.85 -1.31 6.64
C ALA A 209 14.48 -1.65 7.20
N VAL A 210 14.38 -1.90 8.50
CA VAL A 210 13.10 -2.15 9.17
C VAL A 210 12.17 -0.94 9.02
N VAL A 211 12.68 0.29 9.21
CA VAL A 211 11.84 1.49 9.10
C VAL A 211 11.38 1.74 7.67
N GLU A 212 12.25 1.55 6.67
CA GLU A 212 11.91 1.61 5.24
C GLU A 212 10.77 0.62 4.93
N THR A 213 10.96 -0.65 5.29
CA THR A 213 9.97 -1.71 5.07
C THR A 213 8.66 -1.45 5.78
N VAL A 214 8.68 -0.97 7.02
CA VAL A 214 7.45 -0.65 7.76
C VAL A 214 6.72 0.53 7.11
N ALA A 215 7.44 1.57 6.69
CA ALA A 215 6.83 2.73 6.04
C ALA A 215 6.15 2.33 4.72
N GLU A 216 6.85 1.60 3.85
CA GLU A 216 6.35 1.10 2.58
C GLU A 216 5.13 0.19 2.78
N ASN A 217 5.26 -0.87 3.60
CA ASN A 217 4.18 -1.82 3.86
C ASN A 217 3.02 -1.23 4.67
N THR A 218 3.15 -0.03 5.25
CA THR A 218 2.00 0.68 5.79
C THR A 218 1.00 1.02 4.69
N VAL A 219 1.51 1.40 3.52
CA VAL A 219 0.68 1.72 2.37
C VAL A 219 -0.01 0.44 1.88
N ASP A 220 0.78 -0.60 1.61
CA ASP A 220 0.28 -1.84 1.02
C ASP A 220 -0.57 -2.69 1.98
N GLY A 221 -0.24 -2.62 3.26
CA GLY A 221 -0.84 -3.42 4.32
C GLY A 221 -2.12 -2.83 4.91
N ILE A 222 -2.29 -1.50 4.83
CA ILE A 222 -3.34 -0.79 5.57
C ILE A 222 -4.00 0.27 4.70
N ILE A 223 -3.25 1.25 4.21
CA ILE A 223 -3.83 2.45 3.58
C ILE A 223 -4.50 2.12 2.25
N ALA A 224 -3.82 1.36 1.39
CA ALA A 224 -4.36 0.97 0.10
C ALA A 224 -5.54 -0.01 0.21
N PRO A 225 -5.49 -1.08 1.04
CA PRO A 225 -6.67 -1.90 1.30
C PRO A 225 -7.88 -1.08 1.79
N LEU A 226 -7.69 -0.15 2.73
CA LEU A 226 -8.77 0.73 3.20
C LEU A 226 -9.27 1.69 2.12
N PHE A 227 -8.38 2.18 1.26
CA PHE A 227 -8.76 3.03 0.12
C PHE A 227 -9.63 2.28 -0.87
N PHE A 228 -9.26 1.05 -1.25
CA PHE A 228 -10.05 0.25 -2.17
C PHE A 228 -11.33 -0.31 -1.53
N LEU A 229 -11.31 -0.57 -0.21
CA LEU A 229 -12.50 -0.85 0.58
C LEU A 229 -13.52 0.29 0.50
N LEU A 230 -13.07 1.54 0.64
CA LEU A 230 -13.91 2.73 0.52
C LEU A 230 -14.52 2.88 -0.88
N LEU A 231 -13.79 2.51 -1.94
CA LEU A 231 -14.24 2.65 -3.32
C LEU A 231 -15.21 1.56 -3.78
N GLY A 232 -15.02 0.31 -3.33
CA GLY A 232 -15.73 -0.83 -3.90
C GLY A 232 -16.02 -1.96 -2.92
N GLY A 233 -15.96 -1.68 -1.62
CA GLY A 233 -16.23 -2.65 -0.57
C GLY A 233 -15.15 -3.72 -0.43
N ALA A 234 -15.45 -4.74 0.37
CA ALA A 234 -14.54 -5.86 0.62
C ALA A 234 -14.01 -6.53 -0.66
N PRO A 235 -14.80 -6.77 -1.73
CA PRO A 235 -14.30 -7.39 -2.95
C PRO A 235 -13.20 -6.59 -3.65
N LEU A 236 -13.29 -5.25 -3.65
CA LEU A 236 -12.27 -4.41 -4.28
C LEU A 236 -11.00 -4.33 -3.43
N ALA A 237 -11.12 -4.32 -2.09
CA ALA A 237 -9.97 -4.46 -1.20
C ALA A 237 -9.23 -5.80 -1.42
N MET A 238 -9.97 -6.88 -1.62
CA MET A 238 -9.43 -8.21 -1.95
C MET A 238 -8.73 -8.23 -3.32
N ALA A 239 -9.30 -7.56 -4.32
CA ALA A 239 -8.67 -7.41 -5.63
C ALA A 239 -7.35 -6.64 -5.54
N TYR A 240 -7.31 -5.55 -4.77
CA TYR A 240 -6.06 -4.83 -4.49
C TYR A 240 -5.04 -5.73 -3.79
N LYS A 241 -5.45 -6.54 -2.80
CA LYS A 241 -4.54 -7.50 -2.18
C LYS A 241 -3.98 -8.51 -3.17
N ALA A 242 -4.75 -8.91 -4.18
CA ALA A 242 -4.22 -9.73 -5.27
C ALA A 242 -3.17 -9.00 -6.10
N VAL A 243 -3.37 -7.72 -6.43
CA VAL A 243 -2.37 -6.88 -7.11
C VAL A 243 -1.05 -6.85 -6.31
N ASN A 244 -1.13 -6.49 -5.03
CA ASN A 244 0.04 -6.38 -4.16
C ASN A 244 0.77 -7.72 -3.93
N THR A 245 0.00 -8.81 -3.76
CA THR A 245 0.58 -10.17 -3.61
C THR A 245 1.27 -10.62 -4.90
N LEU A 246 0.69 -10.29 -6.05
CA LEU A 246 1.25 -10.64 -7.36
C LEU A 246 2.56 -9.90 -7.65
N ASP A 247 2.65 -8.62 -7.28
CA ASP A 247 3.92 -7.89 -7.35
C ASP A 247 4.97 -8.47 -6.42
N SER A 248 4.62 -8.72 -5.16
CA SER A 248 5.53 -9.32 -4.18
C SER A 248 6.06 -10.70 -4.59
N MET A 249 5.32 -11.49 -5.35
CA MET A 249 5.73 -12.83 -5.77
C MET A 249 6.45 -12.88 -7.12
N VAL A 250 6.10 -11.97 -8.06
CA VAL A 250 6.55 -12.07 -9.46
C VAL A 250 7.23 -10.81 -9.97
N GLY A 251 7.05 -9.67 -9.31
CA GLY A 251 7.58 -8.35 -9.70
C GLY A 251 9.10 -8.16 -9.54
N TYR A 252 9.81 -9.15 -8.99
CA TYR A 252 11.26 -9.06 -8.81
C TYR A 252 12.02 -8.82 -10.12
N LYS A 253 12.95 -7.86 -10.07
CA LYS A 253 13.85 -7.48 -11.18
C LYS A 253 15.01 -8.45 -11.41
N HIS A 254 14.85 -9.72 -11.06
CA HIS A 254 15.81 -10.75 -11.44
C HIS A 254 15.68 -11.05 -12.93
N GLU A 255 16.80 -11.35 -13.59
CA GLU A 255 16.88 -11.62 -15.04
C GLU A 255 15.87 -12.68 -15.51
N LYS A 256 15.58 -13.67 -14.63
CA LYS A 256 14.60 -14.74 -14.86
C LYS A 256 13.13 -14.31 -14.72
N TYR A 257 12.81 -13.23 -14.00
CA TYR A 257 11.44 -12.79 -13.67
C TYR A 257 11.04 -11.45 -14.32
N ARG A 258 12.02 -10.70 -14.82
CA ARG A 258 11.80 -9.35 -15.39
C ARG A 258 10.71 -9.31 -16.46
N ALA A 259 10.64 -10.29 -17.36
CA ALA A 259 9.66 -10.31 -18.45
C ALA A 259 8.22 -10.54 -17.96
N ILE A 260 8.04 -11.55 -17.10
CA ILE A 260 6.72 -11.98 -16.61
C ILE A 260 6.16 -11.05 -15.53
N GLY A 261 7.02 -10.46 -14.70
CA GLY A 261 6.64 -9.58 -13.59
C GLY A 261 6.39 -8.12 -13.98
N MET A 262 6.78 -7.71 -15.20
CA MET A 262 6.74 -6.30 -15.62
C MET A 262 5.35 -5.67 -15.55
N VAL A 263 4.31 -6.42 -15.93
CA VAL A 263 2.93 -5.94 -15.90
C VAL A 263 2.47 -5.79 -14.45
N SER A 264 2.75 -6.78 -13.59
CA SER A 264 2.41 -6.75 -12.18
C SER A 264 3.02 -5.56 -11.45
N ALA A 265 4.33 -5.33 -11.61
CA ALA A 265 5.01 -4.21 -10.95
C ALA A 265 4.47 -2.84 -11.38
N ARG A 266 4.17 -2.68 -12.68
CA ARG A 266 3.60 -1.43 -13.19
C ARG A 266 2.18 -1.18 -12.71
N LEU A 267 1.34 -2.22 -12.68
CA LEU A 267 -0.04 -2.09 -12.24
C LEU A 267 -0.14 -1.94 -10.73
N ASP A 268 0.79 -2.50 -9.95
CA ASP A 268 0.92 -2.21 -8.53
C ASP A 268 1.30 -0.74 -8.29
N ASP A 269 2.33 -0.24 -8.99
CA ASP A 269 2.72 1.18 -8.92
C ASP A 269 1.53 2.11 -9.27
N VAL A 270 0.67 1.73 -10.22
CA VAL A 270 -0.54 2.49 -10.56
C VAL A 270 -1.59 2.38 -9.45
N ALA A 271 -1.87 1.18 -8.93
CA ALA A 271 -2.86 0.97 -7.88
C ALA A 271 -2.48 1.70 -6.58
N ASN A 272 -1.18 1.75 -6.27
CA ASN A 272 -0.63 2.41 -5.09
C ASN A 272 -0.40 3.92 -5.26
N PHE A 273 -0.60 4.48 -6.46
CA PHE A 273 -0.32 5.89 -6.73
C PHE A 273 -1.08 6.85 -5.80
N LEU A 274 -2.39 6.69 -5.67
CA LEU A 274 -3.20 7.51 -4.78
C LEU A 274 -3.04 7.14 -3.29
N PRO A 275 -3.08 5.85 -2.90
CA PRO A 275 -2.80 5.45 -1.52
C PRO A 275 -1.47 5.97 -0.98
N ALA A 276 -0.40 5.93 -1.77
CA ALA A 276 0.92 6.45 -1.36
C ALA A 276 0.88 7.96 -1.08
N ARG A 277 0.16 8.76 -1.88
CA ARG A 277 -0.01 10.20 -1.64
C ARG A 277 -0.87 10.49 -0.42
N LEU A 278 -1.92 9.70 -0.22
CA LEU A 278 -2.75 9.79 0.98
C LEU A 278 -1.94 9.45 2.23
N SER A 279 -0.99 8.50 2.12
CA SER A 279 -0.13 8.10 3.23
C SER A 279 0.66 9.26 3.82
N TRP A 280 1.09 10.22 3.01
CA TRP A 280 1.81 11.38 3.49
C TRP A 280 0.99 12.23 4.47
N LEU A 281 -0.30 12.45 4.18
CA LEU A 281 -1.20 13.17 5.06
C LEU A 281 -1.54 12.34 6.31
N LEU A 282 -1.91 11.07 6.11
CA LEU A 282 -2.30 10.18 7.20
C LEU A 282 -1.15 9.92 8.18
N LEU A 283 0.06 9.67 7.69
CA LEU A 283 1.24 9.45 8.52
C LEU A 283 1.71 10.74 9.21
N SER A 284 1.53 11.91 8.58
CA SER A 284 1.80 13.19 9.24
C SER A 284 0.84 13.45 10.40
N LEU A 285 -0.46 13.14 10.21
CA LEU A 285 -1.45 13.19 11.29
C LEU A 285 -1.14 12.16 12.38
N ALA A 286 -0.81 10.92 12.00
CA ALA A 286 -0.42 9.87 12.94
C ALA A 286 0.81 10.28 13.76
N ALA A 287 1.77 11.00 13.18
CA ALA A 287 2.91 11.55 13.89
C ALA A 287 2.48 12.55 14.99
N VAL A 288 1.52 13.44 14.71
CA VAL A 288 0.94 14.33 15.73
C VAL A 288 0.30 13.53 16.86
N LEU A 289 -0.55 12.56 16.51
CA LEU A 289 -1.25 11.71 17.47
C LEU A 289 -0.29 10.86 18.33
N CYS A 290 0.86 10.47 17.78
CA CYS A 290 1.91 9.74 18.47
C CYS A 290 2.87 10.63 19.28
N ARG A 291 2.65 11.95 19.33
CA ARG A 291 3.53 12.96 19.94
C ARG A 291 4.92 13.02 19.30
N GLU A 292 5.00 12.80 17.99
CA GLU A 292 6.18 13.04 17.15
C GLU A 292 6.01 14.34 16.34
N ASP A 293 7.01 14.67 15.52
CA ASP A 293 7.06 15.95 14.79
C ASP A 293 6.26 15.89 13.49
N GLY A 294 4.93 16.02 13.60
CA GLY A 294 4.02 15.98 12.45
C GLY A 294 4.26 17.09 11.43
N ALA A 295 4.66 18.29 11.86
CA ALA A 295 4.99 19.39 10.96
C ALA A 295 6.22 19.07 10.09
N ARG A 296 7.26 18.48 10.71
CA ARG A 296 8.44 18.00 9.98
C ARG A 296 8.11 16.78 9.12
N ALA A 297 7.25 15.88 9.57
CA ALA A 297 6.76 14.75 8.78
C ALA A 297 6.12 15.26 7.47
N LEU A 298 5.20 16.21 7.58
CA LEU A 298 4.51 16.81 6.44
C LEU A 298 5.50 17.50 5.49
N ARG A 299 6.39 18.34 6.02
CA ARG A 299 7.38 19.07 5.21
C ARG A 299 8.38 18.15 4.51
N THR A 300 8.86 17.12 5.23
CA THR A 300 9.86 16.18 4.69
C THR A 300 9.23 15.26 3.66
N GLY A 301 8.04 14.74 3.95
CA GLY A 301 7.23 13.94 3.03
C GLY A 301 7.05 14.65 1.68
N TRP A 302 6.68 15.93 1.71
CA TRP A 302 6.58 16.73 0.49
C TRP A 302 7.95 16.93 -0.17
N ARG A 303 8.96 17.38 0.56
CA ARG A 303 10.28 17.73 -0.01
C ARG A 303 10.97 16.54 -0.70
N ASP A 304 10.94 15.36 -0.09
CA ASP A 304 11.75 14.21 -0.52
C ASP A 304 10.94 13.15 -1.29
N ARG A 305 9.69 13.43 -1.67
CA ARG A 305 8.78 12.51 -2.39
C ARG A 305 9.29 11.93 -3.72
N TYR A 306 10.37 12.45 -4.27
CA TYR A 306 10.99 11.97 -5.52
C TYR A 306 12.33 11.26 -5.29
N GLN A 307 12.75 11.09 -4.03
CA GLN A 307 14.03 10.50 -3.68
C GLN A 307 13.93 8.96 -3.58
N HIS A 308 13.26 8.32 -4.54
CA HIS A 308 13.19 6.87 -4.68
C HIS A 308 12.95 6.49 -6.15
N SER A 309 13.29 5.25 -6.54
CA SER A 309 13.11 4.78 -7.92
C SER A 309 11.66 4.40 -8.24
N SER A 310 10.90 3.94 -7.25
CA SER A 310 9.43 3.83 -7.36
C SER A 310 8.79 5.19 -7.09
N PRO A 311 7.74 5.56 -7.86
CA PRO A 311 6.99 6.81 -7.68
C PRO A 311 6.19 6.87 -6.36
N ASN A 312 6.11 5.76 -5.62
CA ASN A 312 5.25 5.61 -4.45
C ASN A 312 6.01 5.53 -3.14
N CYS A 313 7.08 4.72 -3.03
CA CYS A 313 7.72 4.40 -1.73
C CYS A 313 8.27 5.63 -0.99
N ALA A 314 8.74 6.66 -1.72
CA ALA A 314 9.29 7.86 -1.10
C ALA A 314 8.26 8.63 -0.25
N TRP A 315 6.97 8.58 -0.56
CA TRP A 315 5.94 9.30 0.19
C TRP A 315 5.85 8.86 1.66
N PRO A 316 5.59 7.57 1.97
CA PRO A 316 5.57 7.12 3.36
C PRO A 316 6.96 7.18 4.01
N GLU A 317 8.03 6.80 3.31
CA GLU A 317 9.39 6.80 3.86
C GLU A 317 9.85 8.20 4.27
N ALA A 318 9.65 9.21 3.41
CA ALA A 318 10.02 10.59 3.70
C ALA A 318 9.21 11.18 4.86
N THR A 319 7.93 10.81 4.94
CA THR A 319 7.05 11.25 6.03
C THR A 319 7.53 10.66 7.37
N VAL A 320 7.82 9.36 7.41
CA VAL A 320 8.34 8.68 8.61
C VAL A 320 9.73 9.19 8.99
N ALA A 321 10.63 9.39 8.01
CA ALA A 321 11.95 9.96 8.23
C ALA A 321 11.87 11.37 8.85
N GLY A 322 10.92 12.18 8.36
CA GLY A 322 10.59 13.49 8.90
C GLY A 322 10.08 13.42 10.34
N ALA A 323 9.07 12.59 10.61
CA ALA A 323 8.47 12.41 11.93
C ALA A 323 9.50 12.01 12.99
N LEU A 324 10.38 11.05 12.65
CA LEU A 324 11.39 10.52 13.57
C LEU A 324 12.67 11.36 13.64
N GLY A 325 12.89 12.24 12.66
CA GLY A 325 14.10 13.05 12.52
C GLY A 325 15.35 12.22 12.16
N ILE A 326 15.17 11.22 11.31
CA ILE A 326 16.20 10.27 10.86
C ILE A 326 16.48 10.41 9.36
N ARG A 327 17.42 9.61 8.85
CA ARG A 327 17.77 9.52 7.43
C ARG A 327 17.53 8.09 6.95
N LEU A 328 16.77 7.92 5.88
CA LEU A 328 16.48 6.66 5.18
C LEU A 328 17.06 6.71 3.76
N GLY A 329 16.97 5.61 3.00
CA GLY A 329 17.58 5.49 1.69
C GLY A 329 19.11 5.38 1.77
N GLY A 330 19.81 5.91 0.77
CA GLY A 330 21.27 5.79 0.66
C GLY A 330 21.75 4.46 0.09
N PRO A 331 23.07 4.29 -0.09
CA PRO A 331 23.65 3.11 -0.74
C PRO A 331 23.28 1.81 -0.03
N ASN A 332 23.03 0.79 -0.83
CA ASN A 332 22.76 -0.58 -0.41
C ASN A 332 23.40 -1.55 -1.39
N ASP A 333 23.89 -2.68 -0.87
CA ASP A 333 24.44 -3.76 -1.69
C ASP A 333 23.34 -4.81 -1.96
N TYR A 334 23.21 -5.18 -3.23
CA TYR A 334 22.27 -6.18 -3.72
C TYR A 334 23.05 -7.27 -4.45
N PHE A 335 23.14 -8.47 -3.87
CA PHE A 335 23.80 -9.62 -4.50
C PHE A 335 25.21 -9.31 -5.03
N GLY A 336 26.01 -8.59 -4.21
CA GLY A 336 27.36 -8.16 -4.57
C GLY A 336 27.45 -6.89 -5.44
N GLN A 337 26.33 -6.31 -5.87
CA GLN A 337 26.29 -5.05 -6.62
C GLN A 337 25.85 -3.90 -5.72
N ARG A 338 26.70 -2.86 -5.62
CA ARG A 338 26.35 -1.65 -4.89
C ARG A 338 25.40 -0.78 -5.71
N VAL A 339 24.22 -0.51 -5.16
CA VAL A 339 23.23 0.37 -5.75
C VAL A 339 23.20 1.68 -4.98
N GLU A 340 23.64 2.75 -5.63
CA GLU A 340 23.54 4.10 -5.09
C GLU A 340 22.07 4.56 -5.14
N LYS A 341 21.54 4.95 -3.98
CA LYS A 341 20.19 5.51 -3.85
C LYS A 341 20.27 6.89 -3.22
N PRO A 342 19.38 7.82 -3.59
CA PRO A 342 19.27 9.08 -2.90
C PRO A 342 18.91 8.86 -1.42
N TRP A 343 19.25 9.86 -0.61
CA TRP A 343 18.91 9.85 0.80
C TRP A 343 17.61 10.60 1.04
N ILE A 344 16.81 10.07 1.95
CA ILE A 344 15.51 10.59 2.35
C ILE A 344 15.60 11.11 3.80
N GLY A 345 15.05 12.29 4.05
CA GLY A 345 15.04 12.91 5.37
C GLY A 345 16.37 13.53 5.77
N ARG A 346 16.40 14.07 7.00
CA ARG A 346 17.60 14.66 7.61
C ARG A 346 17.68 14.21 9.06
N ARG A 347 18.87 13.99 9.59
CA ARG A 347 19.07 13.83 11.04
C ARG A 347 18.70 15.14 11.74
N ARG A 348 18.06 15.07 12.92
CA ARG A 348 17.94 16.25 13.79
C ARG A 348 19.35 16.72 14.20
N PRO A 349 19.67 18.03 14.10
CA PRO A 349 20.89 18.56 14.70
C PRO A 349 20.92 18.21 16.19
N ARG A 350 22.07 17.78 16.71
CA ARG A 350 22.27 17.69 18.17
C ARG A 350 22.21 19.11 18.70
N HIS A 351 21.18 19.48 19.46
CA HIS A 351 21.17 20.79 20.13
C HIS A 351 22.32 20.82 21.15
N ARG A 352 23.32 21.69 20.92
CA ARG A 352 24.15 22.23 21.99
C ARG A 352 23.30 23.27 22.72
N GLY A 353 23.00 23.04 24.01
CA GLY A 353 22.56 24.11 24.93
C GLY A 353 21.08 24.49 24.97
N GLY A 354 20.13 23.56 24.95
CA GLY A 354 18.71 23.87 25.17
C GLY A 354 18.00 22.79 25.97
N ARG A 355 17.30 23.19 27.04
CA ARG A 355 16.64 22.38 28.08
C ARG A 355 16.29 20.96 27.63
N TYR A 356 17.08 20.06 28.17
CA TYR A 356 16.80 18.65 28.34
C TYR A 356 15.34 18.48 28.78
N PHE A 357 14.53 17.71 28.06
CA PHE A 357 13.43 16.97 28.70
C PHE A 357 14.09 15.70 29.25
N PRO A 358 14.49 15.68 30.53
CA PRO A 358 15.16 14.52 31.11
C PRO A 358 14.15 13.40 31.26
N ASN A 359 14.61 12.18 31.04
CA ASN A 359 14.02 10.97 31.60
C ASN A 359 12.49 10.86 31.43
N HIS A 360 12.06 10.38 30.27
CA HIS A 360 11.18 9.23 30.34
C HIS A 360 12.04 8.00 30.10
N SER A 361 12.52 7.43 31.20
CA SER A 361 12.43 5.98 31.37
C SER A 361 11.06 5.58 30.84
N ILE A 362 11.02 4.98 29.65
CA ILE A 362 9.80 4.32 29.20
C ILE A 362 9.70 3.11 30.11
N ASN A 363 9.01 3.29 31.23
CA ASN A 363 8.55 2.22 32.08
C ASN A 363 7.72 1.31 31.18
N VAL A 364 8.21 0.11 30.91
CA VAL A 364 7.50 -0.88 30.09
C VAL A 364 6.38 -1.54 30.90
N GLY A 365 6.29 -1.26 32.20
CA GLY A 365 5.13 -1.57 33.03
C GLY A 365 4.15 -0.39 33.09
N GLY A 366 2.98 -0.51 32.45
CA GLY A 366 1.85 0.38 32.74
C GLY A 366 1.05 0.95 31.57
N VAL A 367 1.28 0.53 30.31
CA VAL A 367 0.43 0.97 29.19
C VAL A 367 -0.50 -0.17 28.79
N LYS A 368 -1.78 -0.05 29.18
CA LYS A 368 -2.87 -0.91 28.72
C LYS A 368 -2.89 -0.96 27.18
N PRO A 369 -3.19 -2.12 26.58
CA PRO A 369 -3.10 -2.31 25.13
C PRO A 369 -4.18 -1.47 24.43
N GLY A 370 -3.74 -0.41 23.74
CA GLY A 370 -4.53 0.32 22.76
C GLY A 370 -3.80 0.32 21.42
N ALA A 371 -4.55 0.30 20.31
CA ALA A 371 -4.05 0.09 18.95
C ALA A 371 -2.87 1.00 18.52
N GLY A 372 -2.76 2.22 19.06
CA GLY A 372 -1.63 3.12 18.80
C GLY A 372 -0.29 2.71 19.43
N ALA A 373 -0.30 1.83 20.45
CA ALA A 373 0.91 1.40 21.14
C ALA A 373 1.80 0.46 20.31
N VAL A 374 1.19 -0.26 19.35
CA VAL A 374 1.89 -1.21 18.47
C VAL A 374 2.71 -0.45 17.42
N TYR A 375 2.12 0.55 16.76
CA TYR A 375 2.80 1.43 15.82
C TYR A 375 3.91 2.25 16.49
N ARG A 376 3.61 2.78 17.67
CA ARG A 376 4.58 3.54 18.46
C ARG A 376 5.75 2.67 18.91
N ARG A 377 5.54 1.40 19.28
CA ARG A 377 6.63 0.48 19.64
C ARG A 377 7.50 0.10 18.43
N ALA A 378 6.91 -0.16 17.27
CA ALA A 378 7.65 -0.45 16.04
C ALA A 378 8.50 0.76 15.57
N LEU A 379 7.91 1.97 15.58
CA LEU A 379 8.61 3.21 15.21
C LEU A 379 9.67 3.63 16.25
N LEU A 380 9.41 3.45 17.55
CA LEU A 380 10.36 3.81 18.62
C LEU A 380 11.51 2.80 18.76
N ALA A 381 11.32 1.54 18.36
CA ALA A 381 12.40 0.54 18.34
C ALA A 381 13.54 0.96 17.40
N GLY A 382 13.21 1.50 16.21
CA GLY A 382 14.21 2.06 15.30
C GLY A 382 14.89 3.33 15.82
N ARG A 383 14.19 4.13 16.65
CA ARG A 383 14.70 5.40 17.21
C ARG A 383 15.84 5.22 18.22
N ARG A 384 15.89 4.10 18.96
CA ARG A 384 16.95 3.84 19.96
C ARG A 384 18.27 3.40 19.32
N GLY A 385 18.22 2.61 18.24
CA GLY A 385 19.41 2.15 17.53
C GLY A 385 20.09 3.22 16.67
N LEU A 386 19.32 4.09 16.02
CA LEU A 386 19.83 5.16 15.15
C LEU A 386 20.36 6.40 15.89
N ARG A 387 20.23 6.45 17.23
CA ARG A 387 20.71 7.56 18.07
C ARG A 387 22.08 7.31 18.73
N ARG A 388 22.56 6.06 18.72
CA ARG A 388 23.86 5.70 19.33
C ARG A 388 25.05 5.79 18.39
N THR A 389 24.85 6.09 17.11
CA THR A 389 25.89 6.34 16.09
C THR A 389 25.44 7.43 15.12
#